data_AF-A0A970PV72-F1
#
_entry.id   AF-A0A970PV72-F1
#
_cell.length_a   1.000
_cell.length_b   1.000
_cell.length_c   1.000
_cell.angle_alpha   90.00
_cell.angle_beta   90.00
_cell.angle_gamma   90.00
#
_symmetry.space_group_name_H-M   'P 1'
#
loop_
_entity.id
_entity.type
_entity.pdbx_description
1 polymer ?
#
loop_
_entity_poly.entity_id
_entity_poly.type
_entity_poly.pdbx_seq_one_letter_code
_entity_poly.pdbx_strand_id
1 'polypeptide(L)'
;ELKNYAVIRYISPDNDIIDIVANLGEAFHYENIEFKEMEIEGIKVKVATPKALINMKSSTYREKDKLDLLFLKELIKKNASN
;
A
#
# COMPACT_ATOMS: atom_id res chain seq x y z
N GLU A 1 3.55 -21.90 -5.71
CA GLU A 1 4.12 -20.55 -5.94
C GLU A 1 3.76 -19.51 -4.88
N LEU A 2 2.58 -18.86 -4.89
CA LEU A 2 2.27 -17.72 -3.99
C LEU A 2 2.30 -18.03 -2.47
N LYS A 3 2.20 -19.29 -2.06
CA LYS A 3 2.34 -19.71 -0.65
C LYS A 3 3.79 -19.78 -0.18
N ASN A 4 4.76 -19.82 -1.10
CA ASN A 4 6.17 -20.03 -0.81
C ASN A 4 6.97 -18.72 -0.71
N TYR A 5 6.40 -17.61 -1.17
CA TYR A 5 7.07 -16.31 -1.22
C TYR A 5 6.13 -15.20 -0.74
N ALA A 6 6.60 -14.36 0.19
CA ALA A 6 5.82 -13.22 0.68
C ALA A 6 5.60 -12.15 -0.39
N VAL A 7 6.55 -11.99 -1.31
CA VAL A 7 6.45 -11.07 -2.46
C VAL A 7 7.04 -11.74 -3.68
N ILE A 8 6.31 -11.70 -4.80
CA ILE A 8 6.80 -12.07 -6.13
C ILE A 8 6.90 -10.76 -6.93
N ARG A 9 8.12 -10.40 -7.33
CA ARG A 9 8.37 -9.23 -8.18
C ARG A 9 8.43 -9.66 -9.64
N TYR A 10 7.54 -9.11 -10.44
CA TYR A 10 7.60 -9.18 -11.90
C TYR A 10 8.21 -7.88 -12.43
N ILE A 11 9.13 -8.01 -13.39
CA ILE A 11 9.73 -6.89 -14.11
C ILE A 11 9.38 -7.09 -15.59
N SER A 12 8.67 -6.13 -16.19
CA SER A 12 8.30 -6.18 -17.60
C SER A 12 9.55 -5.98 -18.49
N PRO A 13 9.50 -6.39 -19.77
CA PRO A 13 10.55 -6.06 -20.74
C PRO A 13 10.81 -4.54 -20.87
N ASP A 14 9.80 -3.73 -20.59
CA ASP A 14 9.84 -2.26 -20.60
C ASP A 14 10.25 -1.65 -19.25
N ASN A 15 10.70 -2.50 -18.30
CA ASN A 15 11.14 -2.15 -16.94
C ASN A 15 10.06 -1.67 -15.96
N ASP A 16 8.79 -1.97 -16.22
CA ASP A 16 7.73 -1.79 -15.22
C ASP A 16 7.88 -2.83 -14.11
N ILE A 17 7.78 -2.39 -12.85
CA ILE A 17 7.93 -3.26 -11.70
C ILE A 17 6.57 -3.49 -11.05
N ILE A 18 6.14 -4.74 -11.00
CA ILE A 18 4.90 -5.17 -10.35
C ILE A 18 5.27 -6.07 -9.17
N ASP A 19 4.95 -5.63 -7.94
CA ASP A 19 5.09 -6.44 -6.73
C ASP A 19 3.77 -7.12 -6.40
N ILE A 20 3.74 -8.45 -6.50
CA ILE A 20 2.62 -9.28 -6.08
C ILE A 20 2.90 -9.74 -4.66
N VAL A 21 2.20 -9.15 -3.69
CA VAL A 21 2.34 -9.50 -2.27
C VAL A 21 1.33 -10.60 -1.93
N ALA A 22 1.83 -11.75 -1.50
CA ALA A 22 1.04 -12.86 -1.00
C ALA A 22 1.29 -13.02 0.50
N ASN A 23 0.24 -13.25 1.30
CA ASN A 23 0.28 -13.31 2.77
C ASN A 23 0.32 -11.96 3.51
N LEU A 24 -0.59 -11.05 3.16
CA LEU A 24 -0.90 -9.91 4.04
C LEU A 24 -1.44 -10.36 5.41
N GLY A 25 -2.13 -11.51 5.42
CA GLY A 25 -3.07 -11.97 6.45
C GLY A 25 -2.54 -12.36 7.82
N GLU A 26 -1.22 -12.43 8.05
CA GLU A 26 -0.71 -12.63 9.43
C GLU A 26 -0.68 -11.32 10.23
N ALA A 27 -0.50 -10.17 9.56
CA ALA A 27 -0.49 -8.85 10.19
C ALA A 27 -1.68 -7.98 9.79
N PHE A 28 -2.26 -8.18 8.59
CA PHE A 28 -3.36 -7.39 8.05
C PHE A 28 -4.28 -8.24 7.16
N HIS A 29 -5.56 -8.36 7.51
CA HIS A 29 -6.55 -8.99 6.62
C HIS A 29 -7.04 -7.99 5.57
N TYR A 30 -7.09 -8.42 4.30
CA TYR A 30 -7.56 -7.58 3.19
C TYR A 30 -8.94 -6.95 3.43
N GLU A 31 -9.84 -7.70 4.05
CA GLU A 31 -11.21 -7.28 4.39
C GLU A 31 -11.26 -6.10 5.37
N ASN A 32 -10.20 -5.92 6.18
CA ASN A 32 -10.12 -4.90 7.22
C ASN A 32 -9.30 -3.67 6.80
N ILE A 33 -8.86 -3.61 5.54
CA ILE A 33 -8.13 -2.45 5.01
C ILE A 33 -9.13 -1.38 4.62
N GLU A 34 -9.09 -0.23 5.29
CA GLU A 34 -9.83 0.95 4.85
C GLU A 34 -9.32 1.39 3.47
N PHE A 35 -10.21 1.46 2.48
CA PHE A 35 -9.90 1.92 1.12
C PHE A 35 -10.91 2.98 0.67
N LYS A 36 -10.50 3.76 -0.33
CA LYS A 36 -11.39 4.57 -1.16
C LYS A 36 -11.39 4.01 -2.58
N GLU A 37 -12.52 4.12 -3.27
CA GLU A 37 -12.57 3.85 -4.70
C GLU A 37 -12.15 5.10 -5.47
N MET A 38 -11.36 4.89 -6.51
CA MET A 38 -11.03 5.91 -7.49
C MET A 38 -11.14 5.33 -8.89
N GLU A 39 -11.49 6.18 -9.84
CA GLU A 39 -11.54 5.82 -11.25
C GLU A 39 -10.25 6.29 -11.91
N ILE A 40 -9.52 5.34 -12.51
CA ILE A 40 -8.32 5.60 -13.30
C ILE A 40 -8.57 4.98 -14.65
N GLU A 41 -8.60 5.79 -15.71
CA GLU A 41 -8.80 5.32 -17.09
C GLU A 41 -10.07 4.46 -17.27
N GLY A 42 -11.16 4.81 -16.57
CA GLY A 42 -12.43 4.05 -16.61
C GLY A 42 -12.44 2.78 -15.75
N ILE A 43 -11.34 2.48 -15.06
CA ILE A 43 -11.20 1.31 -14.18
C ILE A 43 -11.38 1.75 -12.73
N LYS A 44 -12.30 1.08 -12.02
CA LYS A 44 -12.46 1.27 -10.57
C LYS A 44 -11.33 0.57 -9.82
N VAL A 45 -10.52 1.38 -9.13
CA VAL A 45 -9.39 0.91 -8.34
C VAL A 45 -9.64 1.22 -6.87
N LYS A 46 -9.43 0.21 -6.01
CA LYS A 46 -9.46 0.38 -4.55
C LYS A 46 -8.08 0.80 -4.07
N VAL A 47 -8.00 1.98 -3.47
CA VAL A 47 -6.75 2.53 -2.94
C VAL A 47 -6.86 2.67 -1.43
N ALA A 48 -5.93 2.05 -0.71
CA ALA A 48 -5.86 2.11 0.75
C ALA A 48 -5.80 3.58 1.23
N THR A 49 -6.51 3.89 2.31
CA THR A 49 -6.48 5.25 2.87
C THR A 49 -5.09 5.56 3.43
N PRO A 50 -4.70 6.86 3.51
CA PRO A 50 -3.43 7.23 4.13
C PRO A 50 -3.26 6.67 5.56
N LYS A 51 -4.36 6.58 6.32
CA LYS A 51 -4.39 5.98 7.66
C LYS A 51 -4.11 4.48 7.62
N ALA A 52 -4.74 3.74 6.71
CA ALA A 52 -4.46 2.32 6.51
C ALA A 52 -2.99 2.08 6.11
N LEU A 53 -2.46 2.89 5.19
CA LEU A 53 -1.06 2.83 4.77
C LEU A 53 -0.08 3.11 5.92
N ILE A 54 -0.36 4.08 6.79
CA ILE A 54 0.44 4.35 8.00
C ILE A 54 0.44 3.13 8.91
N ASN A 55 -0.73 2.54 9.19
CA ASN A 55 -0.83 1.37 10.06
C ASN A 55 -0.01 0.20 9.49
N MET A 56 -0.10 -0.04 8.18
CA MET A 56 0.66 -1.09 7.50
C MET A 56 2.17 -0.85 7.52
N LYS A 57 2.62 0.39 7.32
CA LYS A 57 4.05 0.76 7.34
C LYS A 57 4.64 0.88 8.75
N SER A 58 3.81 1.09 9.78
CA SER A 58 4.29 1.22 11.15
C SER A 58 4.84 -0.10 11.71
N SER A 59 4.42 -1.23 11.14
CA SER A 59 4.89 -2.57 11.51
C SER A 59 6.13 -3.02 10.72
N THR A 60 6.61 -2.25 9.75
CA THR A 60 7.75 -2.61 8.90
C THR A 60 9.02 -1.85 9.29
N TYR A 61 10.11 -2.58 9.54
CA TYR A 61 11.40 -2.02 10.00
C TYR A 61 12.27 -1.42 8.88
N ARG A 62 11.73 -1.08 7.70
CA ARG A 62 12.56 -0.56 6.60
C ARG A 62 12.83 0.93 6.81
N GLU A 63 14.09 1.35 6.80
CA GLU A 63 14.45 2.77 6.98
C GLU A 63 13.81 3.71 5.94
N LYS A 64 13.55 3.22 4.72
CA LYS A 64 12.82 3.95 3.67
C LYS A 64 11.37 4.30 4.07
N ASP A 65 10.74 3.56 4.98
CA ASP A 65 9.37 3.81 5.41
C ASP A 65 9.22 5.11 6.22
N LYS A 66 10.30 5.69 6.76
CA LYS A 66 10.22 6.94 7.54
C LYS A 66 9.76 8.14 6.70
N LEU A 67 10.23 8.24 5.45
CA LEU A 67 9.84 9.33 4.54
C LEU A 67 8.38 9.17 4.09
N ASP A 68 7.98 7.94 3.77
CA ASP A 68 6.59 7.64 3.40
C ASP A 68 5.62 7.94 4.56
N LEU A 69 5.99 7.57 5.78
CA LEU A 69 5.20 7.88 6.99
C LEU A 69 5.09 9.39 7.22
N LEU A 70 6.15 10.16 6.98
CA LEU A 70 6.11 11.61 7.09
C LEU A 70 5.17 12.22 6.04
N PHE A 71 5.30 11.80 4.78
CA PHE A 71 4.44 12.24 3.68
C PHE A 71 2.96 11.93 3.96
N LEU A 72 2.65 10.71 4.41
CA LEU A 72 1.28 10.31 4.73
C LEU A 72 0.71 11.12 5.90
N LYS A 73 1.52 11.44 6.92
CA LYS A 73 1.11 12.32 8.04
C LYS A 73 0.81 13.74 7.57
N GLU A 74 1.63 14.29 6.68
CA GLU A 74 1.39 15.62 6.09
C GLU A 74 0.13 15.63 5.22
N LEU A 75 -0.08 14.59 4.42
CA LEU A 75 -1.29 14.44 3.60
C LEU A 75 -2.56 14.43 4.46
N ILE A 76 -2.54 13.73 5.59
CA ILE A 76 -3.66 13.73 6.55
C ILE A 76 -3.87 15.11 7.14
N LYS A 77 -2.81 15.80 7.59
CA LYS A 77 -2.92 17.18 8.14
C LYS A 77 -3.53 18.15 7.14
N LYS A 78 -3.10 18.08 5.87
CA LYS A 78 -3.61 18.93 4.80
C LYS A 78 -5.10 18.69 4.52
N ASN A 79 -5.52 17.42 4.51
CA ASN A 79 -6.92 17.06 4.30
C ASN A 79 -7.82 17.39 5.50
N ALA A 80 -7.27 17.53 6.70
CA ALA A 80 -8.03 17.94 7.90
C ALA A 80 -8.14 19.46 8.07
N SER A 81 -7.38 20.24 7.28
CA SER A 81 -7.39 21.71 7.30
C SER A 81 -8.22 22.32 6.14
N ASN A 82 -8.89 21.48 5.36
CA ASN A 82 -9.84 21.81 4.29
C ASN A 82 -11.23 21.28 4.66
#